data_AF-A0A7G8HCQ3-F1
#
_entry.id   AF-A0A7G8HCQ3-F1
#
_cell.length_a   1.000
_cell.length_b   1.000
_cell.length_c   1.000
_cell.angle_alpha   90.00
_cell.angle_beta   90.00
_cell.angle_gamma   90.00
#
_symmetry.space_group_name_H-M   'P 1'
#
loop_
_entity.id
_entity.type
_entity.pdbx_description
1 polymer ?
#
loop_
_entity_poly.entity_id
_entity_poly.type
_entity_poly.pdbx_seq_one_letter_code
_entity_poly.pdbx_strand_id
1 'polypeptide(L)'
;MSLLWIALLGACVGSFTNVVVWRLPRQESVVFPGSHCPKCGHSIRWHDNLPVLGWLLLRGRCRDCHAGISWRYPAVEVLSAGLWMSAVLVWPGAGAGLPDLWLPWAGLPLIALLLPLVLIDLDHLWLPEPLCRWGVVLGLFVSSVGGVSAVSTHLIASVLALLLLEGLSALAERLLGQPALGLGDAKLAALGGAWLGPGGIAAAMAIAIAAGAAVGGTARLSGRLGPREPFPFGPFIALGIWLVWLTGPMWWWSEWLMLLGV
;
A
#
# COMPACT_ATOMS: atom_id res chain seq x y z
N MET A 1 -3.60 -4.45 24.22
CA MET A 1 -2.53 -3.47 23.93
C MET A 1 -3.14 -2.09 23.84
N SER A 2 -2.51 -1.05 24.40
CA SER A 2 -3.03 0.31 24.23
C SER A 2 -2.80 0.78 22.79
N LEU A 3 -3.76 1.54 22.23
CA LEU A 3 -3.65 2.15 20.90
C LEU A 3 -2.36 2.96 20.73
N LEU A 4 -1.88 3.56 21.82
CA LEU A 4 -0.61 4.28 21.87
C LEU A 4 0.58 3.41 21.43
N TRP A 5 0.70 2.18 21.94
CA TRP A 5 1.80 1.30 21.55
C TRP A 5 1.75 0.94 20.06
N ILE A 6 0.55 0.76 19.52
CA ILE A 6 0.34 0.44 18.11
C ILE A 6 0.69 1.65 17.23
N ALA A 7 0.31 2.85 17.65
CA ALA A 7 0.70 4.09 16.98
C ALA A 7 2.22 4.29 16.98
N LEU A 8 2.89 4.04 18.12
CA LEU A 8 4.35 4.18 18.23
C LEU A 8 5.09 3.17 17.34
N LEU A 9 4.65 1.90 17.34
CA LEU A 9 5.20 0.88 16.44
C LEU A 9 4.95 1.23 14.98
N GLY A 10 3.74 1.68 14.64
CA GLY A 10 3.40 2.14 13.30
C GLY A 10 4.25 3.32 12.85
N ALA A 11 4.54 4.28 13.74
CA ALA A 11 5.44 5.40 13.46
C ALA A 11 6.88 4.92 13.19
N CYS A 12 7.39 3.95 13.98
CA CYS A 12 8.69 3.33 13.73
C CYS A 12 8.74 2.63 12.35
N VAL A 13 7.70 1.89 11.98
CA VAL A 13 7.58 1.25 10.67
C VAL A 13 7.46 2.29 9.55
N GLY A 14 6.78 3.40 9.78
CA GLY A 14 6.71 4.52 8.83
C GLY A 14 8.07 5.19 8.63
N SER A 15 8.87 5.32 9.70
CA SER A 15 10.24 5.82 9.62
C SER A 15 11.12 4.89 8.77
N PHE A 16 11.00 3.56 8.97
CA PHE A 16 11.66 2.58 8.12
C PHE A 16 11.13 2.59 6.67
N THR A 17 9.84 2.85 6.46
CA THR A 17 9.26 2.98 5.12
C THR A 17 9.92 4.12 4.34
N ASN A 18 10.25 5.25 4.97
CA ASN A 18 11.02 6.31 4.30
C ASN A 18 12.38 5.80 3.78
N VAL A 19 13.06 4.92 4.53
CA VAL A 19 14.31 4.29 4.10
C VAL A 19 14.08 3.38 2.88
N VAL A 20 13.04 2.54 2.92
CA VAL A 20 12.69 1.64 1.82
C VAL A 20 12.36 2.42 0.55
N VAL A 21 11.51 3.44 0.65
CA VAL A 21 11.10 4.30 -0.49
C VAL A 21 12.30 5.02 -1.10
N TRP A 22 13.25 5.46 -0.28
CA TRP A 22 14.46 6.13 -0.78
C TRP A 22 15.45 5.18 -1.45
N ARG A 23 15.75 4.04 -0.80
CA ARG A 23 16.86 3.16 -1.15
C ARG A 23 16.51 2.09 -2.18
N LEU A 24 15.30 1.53 -2.11
CA LEU A 24 14.92 0.40 -2.96
C LEU A 24 14.92 0.76 -4.46
N PRO A 25 14.39 1.91 -4.91
CA PRO A 25 14.49 2.33 -6.32
C PRO A 25 15.93 2.59 -6.77
N ARG A 26 16.83 2.90 -5.82
CA ARG A 26 18.27 3.13 -6.07
C ARG A 26 19.10 1.85 -6.00
N GLN A 27 18.47 0.69 -5.79
CA GLN A 27 19.13 -0.60 -5.57
C GLN A 27 20.14 -0.57 -4.42
N GLU A 28 19.92 0.32 -3.44
CA GLU A 28 20.73 0.41 -2.23
C GLU A 28 20.20 -0.57 -1.17
N SER A 29 21.09 -1.04 -0.30
CA SER A 29 20.71 -1.90 0.81
C SER A 29 19.85 -1.14 1.83
N VAL A 30 18.70 -1.72 2.20
CA VAL A 30 17.80 -1.19 3.22
C VAL A 30 18.25 -1.51 4.65
N VAL A 31 19.24 -2.39 4.81
CA VAL A 31 19.72 -2.88 6.12
C VAL A 31 21.00 -2.18 6.56
N PHE A 32 21.97 -2.01 5.65
CA PHE A 32 23.28 -1.45 5.97
C PHE A 32 23.79 -0.57 4.81
N PRO A 33 24.38 0.61 5.08
CA PRO A 33 24.62 1.25 6.38
C PRO A 33 23.34 1.78 7.05
N GLY A 34 23.42 2.14 8.33
CA GLY A 34 22.29 2.72 9.07
C GLY A 34 21.79 4.06 8.48
N SER A 35 20.79 4.66 9.13
CA SER A 35 20.25 5.97 8.74
C SER A 35 21.35 7.04 8.75
N HIS A 36 21.45 7.80 7.66
CA HIS A 36 22.48 8.82 7.47
C HIS A 36 21.91 10.01 6.70
N CYS A 37 22.53 11.18 6.86
CA CYS A 37 22.15 12.37 6.09
C CYS A 37 22.60 12.22 4.63
N PRO A 38 21.71 12.40 3.63
CA PRO A 38 22.09 12.28 2.21
C PRO A 38 22.96 13.43 1.71
N LYS A 39 23.17 14.49 2.50
CA LYS A 39 23.99 15.65 2.12
C LYS A 39 25.41 15.59 2.67
N CYS A 40 25.59 15.25 3.94
CA CYS A 40 26.91 15.20 4.58
C CYS A 40 27.41 13.78 4.89
N GLY A 41 26.58 12.75 4.74
CA GLY A 41 26.96 11.36 5.01
C GLY A 41 27.07 10.98 6.49
N HIS A 42 26.96 11.93 7.43
CA HIS A 42 26.99 11.61 8.86
C HIS A 42 25.83 10.68 9.25
N SER A 43 26.13 9.74 10.15
CA SER A 43 25.13 8.86 10.75
C SER A 43 24.15 9.64 11.62
N ILE A 44 22.87 9.30 11.52
CA ILE A 44 21.83 9.93 12.32
C ILE A 44 21.86 9.32 13.73
N ARG A 45 21.92 10.18 14.75
CA ARG A 45 21.89 9.78 16.16
C ARG A 45 20.54 9.16 16.48
N TRP A 46 20.50 8.18 17.38
CA TRP A 46 19.26 7.43 17.68
C TRP A 46 18.09 8.34 18.11
N HIS A 47 18.34 9.41 18.87
CA HIS A 47 17.30 10.36 19.29
C HIS A 47 16.82 11.30 18.17
N ASP A 48 17.65 11.54 17.16
CA ASP A 48 17.32 12.34 15.98
C ASP A 48 16.50 11.49 14.99
N ASN A 49 16.54 10.17 15.15
CA ASN A 49 15.78 9.17 14.40
C ASN A 49 14.49 8.72 15.13
N LEU A 50 14.09 9.40 16.21
CA LEU A 50 12.80 9.15 16.86
C LEU A 50 11.67 9.62 15.93
N PRO A 51 10.69 8.76 15.57
CA PRO A 51 9.63 9.13 14.64
C PRO A 51 8.88 10.38 15.10
N VAL A 52 8.68 11.32 14.18
CA VAL A 52 8.05 12.65 14.32
C VAL A 52 8.83 13.59 15.25
N LEU A 53 9.18 13.14 16.45
CA LEU A 53 9.86 13.92 17.48
C LEU A 53 11.26 14.35 17.06
N GLY A 54 12.03 13.47 16.42
CA GLY A 54 13.38 13.80 15.93
C GLY A 54 13.34 14.97 14.94
N TRP A 55 12.41 14.94 13.98
CA TRP A 55 12.23 16.02 13.01
C TRP A 55 11.80 17.33 13.67
N LEU A 56 10.88 17.28 14.64
CA LEU A 56 10.41 18.45 15.39
C LEU A 56 11.53 19.10 16.21
N LEU A 57 12.31 18.30 16.95
CA LEU A 57 13.43 18.78 17.76
C LEU A 57 14.54 19.39 16.90
N LEU A 58 14.79 18.81 15.72
CA LEU A 58 15.72 19.32 14.73
C LEU A 58 15.17 20.50 13.91
N ARG A 59 13.89 20.85 14.07
CA ARG A 59 13.18 21.89 13.30
C ARG A 59 13.33 21.68 11.79
N GLY A 60 13.28 20.41 11.36
CA GLY A 60 13.43 20.01 9.97
C GLY A 60 14.81 20.31 9.35
N ARG A 61 15.89 20.35 10.14
CA ARG A 61 17.26 20.54 9.63
C ARG A 61 18.23 19.53 10.20
N CYS A 62 19.14 19.03 9.38
CA CYS A 62 20.21 18.14 9.84
C CYS A 62 21.03 18.84 10.93
N ARG A 63 21.39 18.10 11.97
CA ARG A 63 22.17 18.62 13.10
C ARG A 63 23.57 19.08 12.69
N ASP A 64 24.25 18.31 11.84
CA ASP A 64 25.67 18.52 11.56
C ASP A 64 25.90 19.43 10.34
N CYS A 65 25.02 19.40 9.32
CA CYS A 65 25.18 20.21 8.10
C CYS A 65 24.07 21.23 7.86
N HIS A 66 23.04 21.30 8.72
CA HIS A 66 21.89 22.20 8.62
C HIS A 66 21.06 22.12 7.33
N ALA A 67 21.32 21.12 6.48
CA ALA A 67 20.49 20.85 5.30
C ALA A 67 19.04 20.54 5.71
N GLY A 68 18.08 21.03 4.93
CA GLY A 68 16.65 20.80 5.17
C GLY A 68 16.26 19.33 5.06
N ILE A 69 15.47 18.86 6.01
CA ILE A 69 14.84 17.54 6.04
C ILE A 69 13.39 17.72 5.60
N SER A 70 12.98 17.01 4.53
CA SER A 70 11.65 17.13 3.95
C SER A 70 10.54 16.81 4.97
N TRP A 71 9.44 17.58 4.93
CA TRP A 71 8.23 17.34 5.72
C TRP A 71 7.56 16.00 5.42
N ARG A 72 7.89 15.38 4.27
CA ARG A 72 7.42 14.04 3.91
C ARG A 72 7.79 12.99 4.95
N TYR A 73 8.96 13.12 5.60
CA TYR A 73 9.42 12.15 6.60
C TYR A 73 8.44 12.04 7.78
N PRO A 74 8.18 13.11 8.55
CA PRO A 74 7.21 13.04 9.65
C PRO A 74 5.78 12.78 9.16
N ALA A 75 5.40 13.21 7.95
CA ALA A 75 4.07 12.91 7.41
C ALA A 75 3.84 11.41 7.17
N VAL A 76 4.82 10.70 6.59
CA VAL A 76 4.77 9.25 6.38
C VAL A 76 4.75 8.51 7.72
N GLU A 77 5.47 8.99 8.73
CA GLU A 77 5.47 8.41 10.08
C GLU A 77 4.10 8.54 10.74
N VAL A 78 3.47 9.71 10.69
CA VAL A 78 2.10 9.95 11.21
C VAL A 78 1.07 9.13 10.44
N LEU A 79 1.16 9.08 9.10
CA LEU A 79 0.26 8.29 8.26
C LEU A 79 0.36 6.80 8.62
N SER A 80 1.58 6.26 8.74
CA SER A 80 1.80 4.87 9.14
C SER A 80 1.23 4.57 10.53
N ALA A 81 1.44 5.47 11.50
CA ALA A 81 0.83 5.34 12.83
C ALA A 81 -0.71 5.29 12.77
N GLY A 82 -1.32 6.15 11.96
CA GLY A 82 -2.77 6.16 11.72
C GLY A 82 -3.28 4.86 11.09
N LEU A 83 -2.61 4.38 10.04
CA LEU A 83 -2.96 3.13 9.37
C LEU A 83 -2.83 1.92 10.31
N TRP A 84 -1.77 1.87 11.12
CA TRP A 84 -1.59 0.83 12.14
C TRP A 84 -2.69 0.86 13.20
N MET A 85 -3.10 2.04 13.67
CA MET A 85 -4.25 2.16 14.58
C MET A 85 -5.55 1.69 13.92
N SER A 86 -5.76 2.00 12.64
CA SER A 86 -6.97 1.57 11.92
C SER A 86 -7.06 0.05 11.78
N ALA A 87 -5.93 -0.67 11.71
CA ALA A 87 -5.90 -2.13 11.68
C ALA A 87 -6.58 -2.77 12.89
N VAL A 88 -6.56 -2.10 14.04
CA VAL A 88 -7.17 -2.57 15.30
C VAL A 88 -8.67 -2.25 15.38
N LEU A 89 -9.15 -1.36 14.49
CA LEU A 89 -10.54 -0.95 14.38
C LEU A 89 -11.27 -1.68 13.23
N VAL A 90 -10.65 -2.71 12.68
CA VAL A 90 -11.22 -3.63 11.69
C VAL A 90 -12.57 -4.17 12.17
N TRP A 91 -13.55 -4.20 11.28
CA TRP A 91 -14.90 -4.65 11.62
C TRP A 91 -14.93 -6.17 11.86
N PRO A 92 -15.74 -6.64 12.83
CA PRO A 92 -15.96 -8.07 13.03
C PRO A 92 -16.45 -8.74 11.74
N GLY A 93 -15.87 -9.89 11.37
CA GLY A 93 -16.16 -10.58 10.12
C GLY A 93 -15.52 -9.98 8.85
N ALA A 94 -14.74 -8.90 8.96
CA ALA A 94 -13.86 -8.43 7.88
C ALA A 94 -12.56 -9.26 7.82
N GLY A 95 -11.51 -8.78 7.15
CA GLY A 95 -10.23 -9.51 7.09
C GLY A 95 -10.28 -10.86 6.35
N ALA A 96 -11.14 -10.96 5.33
CA ALA A 96 -11.19 -12.09 4.40
C ALA A 96 -11.48 -13.46 5.04
N GLY A 97 -12.36 -13.50 6.04
CA GLY A 97 -12.80 -14.75 6.67
C GLY A 97 -11.80 -15.32 7.69
N LEU A 98 -10.80 -14.54 8.09
CA LEU A 98 -9.97 -14.88 9.25
C LEU A 98 -10.78 -14.81 10.54
N PRO A 99 -10.39 -15.57 11.59
CA PRO A 99 -11.01 -15.44 12.90
C PRO A 99 -10.75 -14.04 13.48
N ASP A 100 -11.75 -13.44 14.12
CA ASP A 100 -11.70 -12.06 14.67
C ASP A 100 -10.46 -11.78 15.54
N LEU A 101 -9.95 -12.78 16.25
CA LEU A 101 -8.74 -12.66 17.07
C LEU A 101 -7.47 -12.31 16.25
N TRP A 102 -7.40 -12.75 14.99
CA TRP A 102 -6.23 -12.60 14.13
C TRP A 102 -6.28 -11.35 13.24
N LEU A 103 -7.48 -10.80 13.03
CA LEU A 103 -7.75 -9.67 12.14
C LEU A 103 -6.82 -8.46 12.37
N PRO A 104 -6.66 -7.94 13.61
CA PRO A 104 -5.80 -6.79 13.86
C PRO A 104 -4.33 -7.06 13.52
N TRP A 105 -3.86 -8.26 13.79
CA TRP A 105 -2.45 -8.64 13.64
C TRP A 105 -2.07 -8.92 12.20
N ALA A 106 -2.99 -9.49 11.42
CA ALA A 106 -2.79 -9.73 10.00
C ALA A 106 -2.79 -8.42 9.19
N GLY A 107 -3.54 -7.40 9.60
CA GLY A 107 -3.57 -6.10 8.91
C GLY A 107 -2.25 -5.30 9.00
N LEU A 108 -1.47 -5.49 10.06
CA LEU A 108 -0.20 -4.76 10.25
C LEU A 108 0.86 -5.04 9.17
N PRO A 109 1.21 -6.31 8.86
CA PRO A 109 2.13 -6.61 7.77
C PRO A 109 1.57 -6.20 6.40
N LEU A 110 0.25 -6.26 6.18
CA LEU A 110 -0.37 -5.75 4.95
C LEU A 110 -0.09 -4.26 4.76
N ILE A 111 -0.32 -3.43 5.79
CA ILE A 111 0.02 -1.99 5.71
C ILE A 111 1.52 -1.76 5.54
N ALA A 112 2.37 -2.53 6.22
CA ALA A 112 3.81 -2.42 6.08
C ALA A 112 4.31 -2.74 4.65
N LEU A 113 3.53 -3.50 3.87
CA LEU A 113 3.78 -3.77 2.45
C LEU A 113 3.15 -2.71 1.54
N LEU A 114 1.88 -2.35 1.79
CA LEU A 114 1.14 -1.42 0.92
C LEU A 114 1.72 -0.01 0.96
N LEU A 115 2.08 0.50 2.14
CA LEU A 115 2.56 1.88 2.27
C LEU A 115 3.82 2.18 1.43
N PRO A 116 4.91 1.38 1.48
CA PRO A 116 6.05 1.60 0.58
C PRO A 116 5.68 1.44 -0.89
N LEU A 117 4.80 0.49 -1.25
CA LEU A 117 4.36 0.30 -2.64
C LEU A 117 3.64 1.56 -3.17
N VAL A 118 2.73 2.14 -2.39
CA VAL A 118 2.04 3.39 -2.73
C VAL A 118 3.02 4.54 -2.90
N LEU A 119 3.95 4.70 -1.96
CA LEU A 119 4.89 5.82 -1.98
C LEU A 119 5.90 5.71 -3.12
N ILE A 120 6.36 4.49 -3.45
CA ILE A 120 7.26 4.27 -4.60
C ILE A 120 6.50 4.47 -5.91
N ASP A 121 5.26 4.01 -6.03
CA ASP A 121 4.47 4.20 -7.24
C ASP A 121 4.17 5.70 -7.51
N LEU A 122 3.85 6.47 -6.46
CA LEU A 122 3.66 7.91 -6.57
C LEU A 122 4.92 8.66 -7.04
N ASP A 123 6.11 8.17 -6.67
CA ASP A 123 7.38 8.83 -6.99
C ASP A 123 7.98 8.36 -8.32
N HIS A 124 7.74 7.10 -8.70
CA HIS A 124 8.49 6.41 -9.76
C HIS A 124 7.61 5.67 -10.77
N LEU A 125 6.28 5.61 -10.61
CA LEU A 125 5.36 4.84 -11.45
C LEU A 125 5.80 3.38 -11.60
N TRP A 126 6.32 2.82 -10.51
CA TRP A 126 6.96 1.52 -10.48
C TRP A 126 6.66 0.81 -9.18
N LEU A 127 6.28 -0.47 -9.27
CA LEU A 127 6.00 -1.32 -8.12
C LEU A 127 7.10 -2.39 -7.98
N PRO A 128 7.93 -2.35 -6.92
CA PRO A 128 9.02 -3.30 -6.70
C PRO A 128 8.54 -4.75 -6.62
N GLU A 129 9.03 -5.58 -7.54
CA GLU A 129 8.66 -7.00 -7.58
C GLU A 129 8.92 -7.77 -6.27
N PRO A 130 10.04 -7.56 -5.55
CA PRO A 130 10.25 -8.25 -4.28
C PRO A 130 9.15 -7.96 -3.26
N LEU A 131 8.67 -6.72 -3.17
CA LEU A 131 7.60 -6.35 -2.24
C LEU A 131 6.26 -6.98 -2.63
N CYS A 132 5.89 -6.94 -3.92
CA CYS A 132 4.67 -7.59 -4.38
C CYS A 132 4.70 -9.11 -4.15
N ARG A 133 5.84 -9.75 -4.45
CA ARG A 133 6.03 -11.20 -4.26
C ARG A 133 5.91 -11.61 -2.80
N TRP A 134 6.62 -10.92 -1.90
CA TRP A 134 6.51 -11.19 -0.46
C TRP A 134 5.12 -10.89 0.07
N GLY A 135 4.42 -9.90 -0.50
CA GLY A 135 3.03 -9.64 -0.16
C GLY A 135 2.09 -10.78 -0.54
N VAL A 136 2.24 -11.40 -1.70
CA VAL A 136 1.47 -12.61 -2.07
C VAL A 136 1.78 -13.76 -1.12
N VAL A 137 3.06 -14.04 -0.86
CA VAL A 137 3.49 -15.13 0.03
C VAL A 137 2.92 -14.95 1.43
N LEU A 138 3.00 -13.73 2.00
CA LEU A 138 2.45 -13.43 3.31
C LEU A 138 0.93 -13.51 3.34
N GLY A 139 0.24 -13.07 2.29
CA GLY A 139 -1.22 -13.19 2.19
C GLY A 139 -1.68 -14.65 2.19
N LEU A 140 -1.01 -15.52 1.43
CA LEU A 140 -1.29 -16.96 1.42
C LEU A 140 -0.92 -17.64 2.74
N PHE A 141 0.14 -17.19 3.40
CA PHE A 141 0.48 -17.66 4.74
C PHE A 141 -0.60 -17.27 5.75
N VAL A 142 -1.09 -16.03 5.69
CA VAL A 142 -2.19 -15.57 6.55
C VAL A 142 -3.47 -16.37 6.26
N SER A 143 -3.82 -16.62 5.01
CA SER A 143 -5.01 -17.40 4.66
C SER A 143 -4.95 -18.85 5.13
N SER A 144 -3.76 -19.40 5.42
CA SER A 144 -3.61 -20.73 6.01
C SER A 144 -4.24 -20.88 7.40
N VAL A 145 -4.43 -19.77 8.13
CA VAL A 145 -5.17 -19.75 9.40
C VAL A 145 -6.64 -20.14 9.18
N GLY A 146 -7.21 -19.84 8.01
CA GLY A 146 -8.55 -20.29 7.58
C GLY A 146 -8.59 -21.71 7.00
N GLY A 147 -7.46 -22.43 6.99
CA GLY A 147 -7.34 -23.80 6.48
C GLY A 147 -7.10 -23.91 4.98
N VAL A 148 -6.93 -25.15 4.50
CA VAL A 148 -6.54 -25.45 3.10
C VAL A 148 -7.51 -24.86 2.09
N SER A 149 -8.82 -24.92 2.37
CA SER A 149 -9.84 -24.34 1.48
C SER A 149 -9.65 -22.84 1.29
N ALA A 150 -9.36 -22.09 2.37
CA ALA A 150 -9.12 -20.66 2.29
C ALA A 150 -7.87 -20.35 1.46
N VAL A 151 -6.77 -21.10 1.66
CA VAL A 151 -5.54 -20.97 0.86
C VAL A 151 -5.83 -21.20 -0.62
N SER A 152 -6.55 -22.27 -0.98
CA SER A 152 -6.91 -22.54 -2.37
C SER A 152 -7.74 -21.42 -2.98
N THR A 153 -8.75 -20.92 -2.27
CA THR A 153 -9.60 -19.82 -2.73
C THR A 153 -8.81 -18.52 -2.92
N HIS A 154 -7.91 -18.19 -1.99
CA HIS A 154 -7.08 -16.98 -2.07
C HIS A 154 -6.00 -17.09 -3.16
N LEU A 155 -5.43 -18.29 -3.36
CA LEU A 155 -4.51 -18.55 -4.46
C LEU A 155 -5.20 -18.38 -5.82
N ILE A 156 -6.39 -18.95 -5.98
CA ILE A 156 -7.20 -18.78 -7.20
C ILE A 156 -7.51 -17.30 -7.42
N ALA A 157 -7.93 -16.57 -6.37
CA ALA A 157 -8.19 -15.13 -6.47
C ALA A 157 -6.94 -14.34 -6.88
N SER A 158 -5.77 -14.66 -6.30
CA SER A 158 -4.49 -14.04 -6.63
C SER A 158 -4.10 -14.26 -8.09
N VAL A 159 -4.17 -15.51 -8.57
CA VAL A 159 -3.86 -15.88 -9.95
C VAL A 159 -4.85 -15.24 -10.93
N LEU A 160 -6.15 -15.29 -10.65
CA LEU A 160 -7.16 -14.68 -11.50
C LEU A 160 -7.02 -13.17 -11.57
N ALA A 161 -6.74 -12.50 -10.44
CA ALA A 161 -6.51 -11.06 -10.42
C ALA A 161 -5.29 -10.66 -11.27
N LEU A 162 -4.19 -11.41 -11.16
CA LEU A 162 -2.99 -11.22 -11.97
C LEU A 162 -3.31 -11.37 -13.46
N LEU A 163 -3.85 -12.53 -13.86
CA LEU A 163 -4.09 -12.87 -15.26
C LEU A 163 -5.15 -11.96 -15.90
N LEU A 164 -6.17 -11.55 -15.14
CA LEU A 164 -7.21 -10.66 -15.63
C LEU A 164 -6.64 -9.26 -15.90
N LEU A 165 -5.87 -8.68 -14.96
CA LEU A 165 -5.28 -7.35 -15.18
C LEU A 165 -4.23 -7.38 -16.29
N GLU A 166 -3.37 -8.40 -16.34
CA GLU A 166 -2.39 -8.55 -17.42
C GLU A 166 -3.09 -8.74 -18.78
N GLY A 167 -4.13 -9.57 -18.84
CA GLY A 167 -4.91 -9.80 -20.05
C GLY A 167 -5.64 -8.55 -20.53
N LEU A 168 -6.25 -7.79 -19.62
CA LEU A 168 -6.89 -6.50 -19.92
C LEU A 168 -5.86 -5.48 -20.39
N SER A 169 -4.68 -5.42 -19.74
CA SER A 169 -3.59 -4.53 -20.16
C SER A 169 -3.13 -4.88 -21.58
N ALA A 170 -2.81 -6.15 -21.85
CA ALA A 170 -2.36 -6.60 -23.16
C ALA A 170 -3.42 -6.38 -24.26
N LEU A 171 -4.70 -6.56 -23.96
CA LEU A 171 -5.79 -6.25 -24.89
C LEU A 171 -5.87 -4.75 -25.16
N ALA A 172 -5.84 -3.92 -24.11
CA ALA A 172 -5.89 -2.47 -24.24
C ALA A 172 -4.66 -1.93 -25.01
N GLU A 173 -3.48 -2.49 -24.77
CA GLU A 173 -2.25 -2.15 -25.51
C GLU A 173 -2.38 -2.45 -27.00
N ARG A 174 -2.94 -3.62 -27.36
CA ARG A 174 -3.17 -3.99 -28.76
C ARG A 174 -4.19 -3.07 -29.44
N LEU A 175 -5.23 -2.64 -28.74
CA LEU A 175 -6.27 -1.77 -29.30
C LEU A 175 -5.83 -0.30 -29.38
N LEU A 176 -5.03 0.18 -28.42
CA LEU A 176 -4.61 1.57 -28.31
C LEU A 176 -3.26 1.84 -28.97
N GLY A 177 -2.47 0.81 -29.26
CA GLY A 177 -1.13 0.92 -29.84
C GLY A 177 -0.09 1.53 -28.90
N GLN A 178 -0.36 1.54 -27.59
CA GLN A 178 0.48 2.14 -26.56
C GLN A 178 0.28 1.43 -25.20
N PRO A 179 1.26 1.49 -24.28
CA PRO A 179 1.15 0.93 -22.93
C PRO A 179 -0.12 1.45 -22.22
N ALA A 180 -0.96 0.54 -21.71
CA ALA A 180 -2.26 0.89 -21.16
C ALA A 180 -2.30 0.83 -19.63
N LEU A 181 -1.82 -0.27 -19.05
CA LEU A 181 -1.77 -0.52 -17.60
C LEU A 181 -0.39 -1.05 -17.22
N GLY A 182 0.14 -0.61 -16.07
CA GLY A 182 1.44 -1.06 -15.60
C GLY A 182 1.40 -2.52 -15.18
N LEU A 183 2.39 -3.31 -15.60
CA LEU A 183 2.57 -4.69 -15.12
C LEU A 183 2.72 -4.77 -13.58
N GLY A 184 3.15 -3.67 -12.95
CA GLY A 184 3.15 -3.54 -11.50
C GLY A 184 1.76 -3.64 -10.87
N ASP A 185 0.75 -3.05 -11.49
CA ASP A 185 -0.63 -3.00 -10.98
C ASP A 185 -1.24 -4.40 -10.91
N ALA A 186 -0.95 -5.25 -11.91
CA ALA A 186 -1.37 -6.64 -11.92
C ALA A 186 -0.75 -7.44 -10.77
N LYS A 187 0.53 -7.21 -10.46
CA LYS A 187 1.21 -7.83 -9.31
C LYS A 187 0.63 -7.36 -7.97
N LEU A 188 0.24 -6.09 -7.87
CA LEU A 188 -0.44 -5.55 -6.68
C LEU A 188 -1.87 -6.11 -6.54
N ALA A 189 -2.59 -6.31 -7.64
CA ALA A 189 -3.89 -6.98 -7.62
C ALA A 189 -3.76 -8.46 -7.22
N ALA A 190 -2.69 -9.14 -7.66
CA ALA A 190 -2.37 -10.50 -7.21
C ALA A 190 -2.13 -10.55 -5.70
N LEU A 191 -1.39 -9.58 -5.15
CA LEU A 191 -1.23 -9.38 -3.71
C LEU A 191 -2.62 -9.21 -3.08
N GLY A 192 -3.44 -8.29 -3.56
CA GLY A 192 -4.81 -8.08 -3.05
C GLY A 192 -5.65 -9.36 -3.04
N GLY A 193 -5.59 -10.18 -4.09
CA GLY A 193 -6.28 -11.48 -4.17
C GLY A 193 -5.81 -12.49 -3.11
N ALA A 194 -4.52 -12.54 -2.82
CA ALA A 194 -3.97 -13.41 -1.77
C ALA A 194 -4.45 -13.02 -0.36
N TRP A 195 -4.70 -11.73 -0.13
CA TRP A 195 -5.17 -11.21 1.16
C TRP A 195 -6.68 -11.21 1.31
N LEU A 196 -7.42 -10.93 0.23
CA LEU A 196 -8.86 -10.64 0.29
C LEU A 196 -9.76 -11.76 -0.24
N GLY A 197 -9.19 -12.74 -0.95
CA GLY A 197 -9.98 -13.72 -1.69
C GLY A 197 -10.76 -13.08 -2.86
N PRO A 198 -11.62 -13.85 -3.55
CA PRO A 198 -12.22 -13.44 -4.83
C PRO A 198 -13.24 -12.30 -4.68
N GLY A 199 -14.15 -12.39 -3.71
CA GLY A 199 -15.15 -11.35 -3.48
C GLY A 199 -14.53 -10.04 -2.99
N GLY A 200 -13.44 -10.12 -2.23
CA GLY A 200 -12.75 -8.95 -1.71
C GLY A 200 -11.85 -8.26 -2.72
N ILE A 201 -11.09 -9.00 -3.54
CA ILE A 201 -10.30 -8.34 -4.61
C ILE A 201 -11.21 -7.69 -5.66
N ALA A 202 -12.35 -8.29 -5.98
CA ALA A 202 -13.31 -7.68 -6.90
C ALA A 202 -13.86 -6.36 -6.34
N ALA A 203 -14.23 -6.31 -5.06
CA ALA A 203 -14.68 -5.08 -4.39
C ALA A 203 -13.56 -4.02 -4.35
N ALA A 204 -12.33 -4.44 -4.04
CA ALA A 204 -11.16 -3.56 -4.00
C ALA A 204 -10.87 -2.93 -5.36
N MET A 205 -10.96 -3.71 -6.44
CA MET A 205 -10.79 -3.23 -7.80
C MET A 205 -11.91 -2.26 -8.21
N ALA A 206 -13.17 -2.50 -7.81
CA ALA A 206 -14.27 -1.58 -8.06
C ALA A 206 -14.01 -0.20 -7.41
N ILE A 207 -13.57 -0.19 -6.15
CA ILE A 207 -13.16 1.04 -5.44
C ILE A 207 -12.00 1.71 -6.19
N ALA A 208 -10.98 0.95 -6.57
CA ALA A 208 -9.79 1.47 -7.25
C ALA A 208 -10.14 2.12 -8.59
N ILE A 209 -10.99 1.47 -9.40
CA ILE A 209 -11.46 1.98 -10.68
C ILE A 209 -12.27 3.26 -10.48
N ALA A 210 -13.23 3.27 -9.55
CA ALA A 210 -14.06 4.44 -9.29
C ALA A 210 -13.24 5.64 -8.81
N ALA A 211 -12.37 5.43 -7.81
CA ALA A 211 -11.52 6.48 -7.25
C ALA A 211 -10.46 6.96 -8.26
N GLY A 212 -9.83 6.03 -8.97
CA GLY A 212 -8.83 6.35 -10.01
C GLY A 212 -9.45 7.08 -11.20
N ALA A 213 -10.66 6.69 -11.64
CA ALA A 213 -11.38 7.40 -12.70
C ALA A 213 -11.78 8.81 -12.26
N ALA A 214 -12.25 8.99 -11.02
CA ALA A 214 -12.59 10.30 -10.48
C ALA A 214 -11.36 11.21 -10.38
N VAL A 215 -10.27 10.75 -9.77
CA VAL A 215 -9.06 11.55 -9.57
C VAL A 215 -8.30 11.76 -10.90
N GLY A 216 -8.10 10.71 -11.68
CA GLY A 216 -7.43 10.80 -12.97
C GLY A 216 -8.22 11.62 -14.00
N GLY A 217 -9.54 11.48 -14.00
CA GLY A 217 -10.44 12.28 -14.84
C GLY A 217 -10.39 13.76 -14.47
N THR A 218 -10.55 14.10 -13.19
CA THR A 218 -10.46 15.49 -12.72
C THR A 218 -9.08 16.10 -12.95
N ALA A 219 -7.99 15.33 -12.78
CA ALA A 219 -6.64 15.79 -13.08
C ALA A 219 -6.45 16.11 -14.58
N ARG A 220 -7.00 15.29 -15.49
CA ARG A 220 -6.96 15.55 -16.93
C ARG A 220 -7.82 16.74 -17.34
N LEU A 221 -9.04 16.83 -16.80
CA LEU A 221 -9.96 17.93 -17.09
C LEU A 221 -9.45 19.28 -16.56
N SER A 222 -8.74 19.29 -15.44
CA SER A 222 -8.10 20.50 -14.89
C SER A 222 -6.78 20.87 -15.58
N GLY A 223 -6.32 20.08 -16.55
CA GLY A 223 -5.04 20.31 -17.26
C GLY A 223 -3.79 20.01 -16.41
N ARG A 224 -3.95 19.42 -15.22
CA ARG A 224 -2.83 19.02 -14.37
C ARG A 224 -2.13 17.75 -14.85
N LEU A 225 -2.84 16.92 -15.61
CA LEU A 225 -2.30 15.72 -16.24
C LEU A 225 -2.53 15.82 -17.76
N GLY A 226 -1.46 15.73 -18.53
CA GLY A 226 -1.50 15.80 -19.98
C GLY A 226 -2.25 14.62 -20.62
N PRO A 227 -2.71 14.77 -21.87
CA PRO A 227 -3.20 13.64 -22.64
C PRO A 227 -2.15 12.53 -22.71
N ARG A 228 -2.54 11.30 -22.35
CA ARG A 228 -1.66 10.12 -22.36
C ARG A 228 -0.47 10.19 -21.38
N GLU A 229 -0.41 11.18 -20.51
CA GLU A 229 0.57 11.19 -19.43
C GLU A 229 0.22 10.06 -18.43
N PRO A 230 1.22 9.26 -18.01
CA PRO A 230 1.00 8.16 -17.09
C PRO A 230 0.56 8.65 -15.71
N PHE A 231 -0.25 7.82 -15.05
CA PHE A 231 -0.86 8.14 -13.76
C PHE A 231 -0.65 6.95 -12.81
N PRO A 232 -0.21 7.18 -11.55
CA PRO A 232 0.03 6.11 -10.59
C PRO A 232 -1.29 5.49 -10.16
N PHE A 233 -1.62 4.32 -10.69
CA PHE A 233 -2.86 3.61 -10.36
C PHE A 233 -2.73 2.73 -9.11
N GLY A 234 -1.50 2.33 -8.76
CA GLY A 234 -1.18 1.51 -7.58
C GLY A 234 -1.77 2.05 -6.27
N PRO A 235 -1.71 3.37 -5.96
CA PRO A 235 -2.35 3.97 -4.79
C PRO A 235 -3.85 3.65 -4.65
N PHE A 236 -4.59 3.59 -5.75
CA PHE A 236 -6.03 3.32 -5.72
C PHE A 236 -6.31 1.84 -5.49
N ILE A 237 -5.50 0.95 -6.06
CA ILE A 237 -5.57 -0.49 -5.78
C ILE A 237 -5.27 -0.74 -4.30
N ALA A 238 -4.17 -0.16 -3.77
CA ALA A 238 -3.79 -0.31 -2.36
C ALA A 238 -4.86 0.25 -1.40
N LEU A 239 -5.46 1.39 -1.75
CA LEU A 239 -6.58 1.97 -0.99
C LEU A 239 -7.78 1.01 -0.98
N GLY A 240 -8.18 0.50 -2.14
CA GLY A 240 -9.26 -0.48 -2.25
C GLY A 240 -8.98 -1.74 -1.42
N ILE A 241 -7.75 -2.26 -1.47
CA ILE A 241 -7.34 -3.41 -0.69
C ILE A 241 -7.50 -3.14 0.81
N TRP A 242 -7.00 -2.00 1.29
CA TRP A 242 -7.06 -1.68 2.72
C TRP A 242 -8.48 -1.42 3.21
N LEU A 243 -9.28 -0.71 2.43
CA LEU A 243 -10.68 -0.43 2.77
C LEU A 243 -11.52 -1.70 2.84
N VAL A 244 -11.37 -2.62 1.88
CA VAL A 244 -12.07 -3.91 1.91
C VAL A 244 -11.55 -4.81 3.03
N TRP A 245 -10.25 -4.75 3.34
CA TRP A 245 -9.70 -5.45 4.50
C TRP A 245 -10.39 -5.01 5.80
N LEU A 246 -10.60 -3.70 5.98
CA LEU A 246 -11.17 -3.12 7.20
C LEU A 246 -12.66 -3.38 7.37
N THR A 247 -13.47 -3.28 6.31
CA THR A 247 -14.94 -3.34 6.42
C THR A 247 -15.56 -4.61 5.85
N GLY A 248 -14.78 -5.40 5.11
CA GLY A 248 -15.22 -6.64 4.48
C GLY A 248 -15.91 -6.42 3.12
N PRO A 249 -15.90 -7.43 2.24
CA PRO A 249 -16.43 -7.32 0.88
C PRO A 249 -17.94 -7.10 0.81
N MET A 250 -18.70 -7.70 1.73
CA MET A 250 -20.17 -7.66 1.69
C MET A 250 -20.70 -6.26 1.90
N TRP A 251 -20.09 -5.48 2.80
CA TRP A 251 -20.47 -4.09 3.01
C TRP A 251 -20.30 -3.27 1.74
N TRP A 252 -19.15 -3.38 1.08
CA TRP A 252 -18.92 -2.70 -0.20
C TRP A 252 -19.93 -3.10 -1.26
N TRP A 253 -20.23 -4.39 -1.41
CA TRP A 253 -21.23 -4.82 -2.39
C TRP A 253 -22.63 -4.30 -2.11
N SER A 254 -23.07 -4.25 -0.84
CA SER A 254 -24.35 -3.63 -0.50
C SER A 254 -24.38 -2.14 -0.86
N GLU A 255 -23.32 -1.40 -0.57
CA GLU A 255 -23.24 0.03 -0.92
C GLU A 255 -23.30 0.24 -2.44
N TRP A 256 -22.60 -0.60 -3.21
CA TRP A 256 -22.64 -0.54 -4.68
C TRP A 256 -24.04 -0.82 -5.23
N LEU A 257 -24.74 -1.83 -4.72
CA LEU A 257 -26.11 -2.15 -5.16
C LEU A 257 -27.08 -1.02 -4.83
N MET A 258 -27.00 -0.46 -3.63
CA MET A 258 -27.80 0.70 -3.23
C MET A 258 -27.55 1.92 -4.14
N LEU A 259 -26.29 2.19 -4.49
CA LEU A 259 -25.94 3.27 -5.42
C LEU A 259 -26.48 3.03 -6.84
N LEU A 260 -26.57 1.78 -7.28
CA LEU A 260 -27.16 1.38 -8.55
C LEU A 260 -28.70 1.31 -8.51
N GLY A 261 -29.30 1.50 -7.33
CA GLY A 261 -30.75 1.44 -7.12
C GLY A 261 -31.34 0.02 -7.24
N VAL A 262 -30.52 -1.00 -6.94
CA VAL A 262 -30.89 -2.43 -6.96
C VAL A 262 -31.00 -2.99 -5.55
#